data_AF-A0A7S2ET37-F1
#
_entry.id   AF-A0A7S2ET37-F1
#
_cell.length_a   1.000
_cell.length_b   1.000
_cell.length_c   1.000
_cell.angle_alpha   90.00
_cell.angle_beta   90.00
_cell.angle_gamma   90.00
#
_symmetry.space_group_name_H-M   'P 1'
#
loop_
_entity.id
_entity.type
_entity.pdbx_description
1 polymer ?
#
loop_
_entity_poly.entity_id
_entity_poly.type
_entity_poly.pdbx_seq_one_letter_code
_entity_poly.pdbx_strand_id
1 'polypeptide(L)'
;CNGRFHNISLTVKSIFAHAKVYRDKLRAYATLIKALVAQYKLQDATDMGFGVLSQLGVQRQSSLPDTSAVLRDLMALKSSLENLSDADLLNSREMVDSDMVAAMSFLQPLLFCNFLSNREEFLTIVFHMLDLTLKYGICEESCCCLSTLSVVLCHMKDYDASERIGQLAILLLEKFQSRKYISFVHCCVFGCIRGWNGHIKMSIEPLLSGYQIGMQTGDIQMAMFNAYLYLADNFNSGQLHLAAFKKHLKVFGEQMVEYKQMVFHHLLRPIEQVVSNLFFSAGEPLLLIGRDKEQECILNKAIEHNNSYLAAQMF
;
A
#
# COMPACT_ATOMS: atom_id res chain seq x y z
N CYS A 1 13.54 4.31 -12.15
CA CYS A 1 13.63 5.74 -11.79
C CYS A 1 15.08 6.13 -11.49
N ASN A 2 15.68 7.04 -12.28
CA ASN A 2 17.13 7.29 -12.32
C ASN A 2 17.76 7.95 -11.07
N GLY A 3 17.15 7.93 -9.88
CA GLY A 3 17.83 8.24 -8.61
C GLY A 3 18.55 9.59 -8.49
N ARG A 4 18.31 10.56 -9.39
CA ARG A 4 18.97 11.88 -9.37
C ARG A 4 18.26 12.82 -8.39
N PHE A 5 18.23 12.44 -7.12
CA PHE A 5 17.57 13.20 -6.05
C PHE A 5 18.15 14.61 -5.88
N HIS A 6 19.44 14.79 -6.15
CA HIS A 6 20.09 16.10 -6.15
C HIS A 6 19.48 17.06 -7.19
N ASN A 7 19.17 16.57 -8.39
CA ASN A 7 18.57 17.37 -9.46
C ASN A 7 17.11 17.72 -9.17
N ILE A 8 16.39 16.82 -8.48
CA ILE A 8 15.03 17.09 -7.99
C ILE A 8 15.06 18.27 -7.03
N SER A 9 15.97 18.25 -6.04
CA SER A 9 16.09 19.32 -5.05
C SER A 9 16.40 20.69 -5.68
N LEU A 10 17.25 20.76 -6.70
CA LEU A 10 17.56 22.01 -7.40
C LEU A 10 16.38 22.54 -8.22
N THR A 11 15.69 21.65 -8.94
CA THR A 11 14.53 22.03 -9.77
C THR A 11 13.36 22.50 -8.90
N VAL A 12 13.10 21.80 -7.80
CA VAL A 12 12.04 22.16 -6.84
C VAL A 12 12.33 23.50 -6.16
N LYS A 13 13.58 23.79 -5.80
CA LYS A 13 13.96 25.12 -5.28
C LYS A 13 13.62 26.24 -6.26
N SER A 14 13.88 26.05 -7.55
CA SER A 14 13.52 27.03 -8.58
C SER A 14 12.00 27.23 -8.67
N ILE A 15 11.22 26.14 -8.65
CA ILE A 15 9.75 26.21 -8.67
C ILE A 15 9.22 26.97 -7.45
N PHE A 16 9.74 26.69 -6.26
CA PHE A 16 9.31 27.39 -5.04
C PHE A 16 9.66 28.88 -5.04
N ALA A 17 10.79 29.26 -5.66
CA ALA A 17 11.21 30.65 -5.78
C ALA A 17 10.35 31.46 -6.78
N HIS A 18 9.81 30.82 -7.82
CA HIS A 18 9.07 31.50 -8.90
C HIS A 18 7.56 31.24 -8.90
N ALA A 19 7.06 30.38 -8.01
CA ALA A 19 5.64 30.08 -7.87
C ALA A 19 4.85 31.33 -7.48
N LYS A 20 3.79 31.64 -8.24
CA LYS A 20 2.96 32.83 -8.03
C LYS A 20 1.80 32.54 -7.08
N VAL A 21 1.28 31.32 -7.12
CA VAL A 21 0.22 30.84 -6.23
C VAL A 21 0.60 29.52 -5.59
N TYR A 22 -0.01 29.18 -4.45
CA TYR A 22 0.28 27.94 -3.74
C TYR A 22 0.09 26.69 -4.61
N ARG A 23 -0.93 26.71 -5.48
CA ARG A 23 -1.22 25.61 -6.40
C ARG A 23 -0.07 25.28 -7.36
N ASP A 24 0.75 26.27 -7.74
CA ASP A 24 1.93 26.05 -8.57
C ASP A 24 2.96 25.14 -7.88
N LYS A 25 2.95 25.12 -6.54
CA LYS A 25 3.87 24.35 -5.70
C LYS A 25 3.45 22.89 -5.52
N LEU A 26 2.18 22.55 -5.73
CA LEU A 26 1.65 21.20 -5.44
C LEU A 26 2.39 20.11 -6.22
N ARG A 27 2.66 20.33 -7.51
CA ARG A 27 3.42 19.36 -8.33
C ARG A 27 4.85 19.15 -7.81
N ALA A 28 5.49 20.20 -7.33
CA ALA A 28 6.82 20.12 -6.73
C ALA A 28 6.77 19.33 -5.41
N TYR A 29 5.80 19.60 -4.55
CA TYR A 29 5.60 18.83 -3.31
C TYR A 29 5.31 17.36 -3.58
N ALA A 30 4.42 17.03 -4.52
CA ALA A 30 4.11 15.63 -4.86
C ALA A 30 5.37 14.87 -5.33
N THR A 31 6.25 15.53 -6.08
CA THR A 31 7.53 14.96 -6.52
C THR A 31 8.48 14.74 -5.35
N LEU A 32 8.57 15.71 -4.42
CA LEU A 32 9.41 15.60 -3.23
C LEU A 32 8.94 14.47 -2.31
N ILE A 33 7.62 14.37 -2.06
CA ILE A 33 7.05 13.31 -1.21
C ILE A 33 7.38 11.95 -1.83
N LYS A 34 7.10 11.73 -3.12
CA LYS A 34 7.46 10.48 -3.80
C LYS A 34 8.97 10.18 -3.73
N ALA A 35 9.82 11.21 -3.80
CA ALA A 35 11.26 11.05 -3.64
C ALA A 35 11.67 10.66 -2.21
N LEU A 36 10.99 11.17 -1.18
CA LEU A 36 11.20 10.78 0.22
C LEU A 36 10.75 9.34 0.45
N VAL A 37 9.58 8.96 -0.07
CA VAL A 37 9.07 7.57 -0.04
C VAL A 37 10.06 6.61 -0.70
N ALA A 38 10.57 6.96 -1.88
CA ALA A 38 11.55 6.14 -2.61
C ALA A 38 12.91 6.03 -1.88
N GLN A 39 13.24 6.99 -1.01
CA GLN A 39 14.41 6.95 -0.13
C GLN A 39 14.10 6.33 1.24
N TYR A 40 12.89 5.79 1.43
CA TYR A 40 12.43 5.21 2.69
C TYR A 40 12.44 6.18 3.89
N LYS A 41 12.39 7.49 3.60
CA LYS A 41 12.25 8.55 4.60
C LYS A 41 10.77 8.79 4.90
N LEU A 42 10.14 7.76 5.47
CA LEU A 42 8.68 7.68 5.59
C LEU A 42 8.11 8.77 6.50
N GLN A 43 8.77 9.08 7.62
CA GLN A 43 8.31 10.15 8.52
C GLN A 43 8.41 11.53 7.87
N ASP A 44 9.54 11.85 7.22
CA ASP A 44 9.71 13.10 6.47
C ASP A 44 8.64 13.27 5.38
N ALA A 45 8.28 12.16 4.70
CA ALA A 45 7.22 12.16 3.69
C ALA A 45 5.85 12.45 4.31
N THR A 46 5.53 11.83 5.45
CA THR A 46 4.30 12.07 6.21
C THR A 46 4.22 13.52 6.69
N ASP A 47 5.28 14.04 7.32
CA ASP A 47 5.30 15.40 7.84
C ASP A 47 5.18 16.44 6.72
N MET A 48 5.86 16.24 5.59
CA MET A 48 5.72 17.09 4.41
C MET A 48 4.32 17.00 3.81
N GLY A 49 3.75 15.80 3.72
CA GLY A 49 2.40 15.57 3.22
C GLY A 49 1.35 16.30 4.05
N PHE A 50 1.40 16.17 5.38
CA PHE A 50 0.48 16.90 6.27
C PHE A 50 0.73 18.41 6.29
N GLY A 51 1.97 18.86 6.09
CA GLY A 51 2.27 20.26 5.86
C GLY A 51 1.50 20.83 4.66
N VAL A 52 1.43 20.08 3.56
CA VAL A 52 0.65 20.45 2.37
C VAL A 52 -0.85 20.35 2.62
N LEU A 53 -1.31 19.24 3.21
CA LEU A 53 -2.72 19.00 3.50
C LEU A 53 -3.33 20.08 4.39
N SER A 54 -2.57 20.62 5.36
CA SER A 54 -3.03 21.71 6.22
C SER A 54 -3.41 22.97 5.43
N GLN A 55 -2.70 23.25 4.33
CA GLN A 55 -2.98 24.38 3.43
C GLN A 55 -4.20 24.13 2.53
N LEU A 56 -4.55 22.85 2.33
CA LEU A 56 -5.75 22.42 1.62
C LEU A 56 -6.95 22.22 2.58
N GLY A 57 -6.81 22.59 3.86
CA GLY A 57 -7.89 22.48 4.85
C GLY A 57 -8.05 21.10 5.49
N VAL A 58 -7.16 20.15 5.22
CA VAL A 58 -7.14 18.82 5.85
C VAL A 58 -6.10 18.83 6.98
N GLN A 59 -6.58 18.81 8.22
CA GLN A 59 -5.73 18.91 9.40
C GLN A 59 -5.20 17.54 9.82
N ARG A 60 -3.92 17.48 10.21
CA ARG A 60 -3.39 16.32 10.93
C ARG A 60 -4.03 16.29 12.31
N GLN A 61 -4.49 15.12 12.75
CA GLN A 61 -5.00 14.98 14.11
C GLN A 61 -3.87 15.29 15.11
N SER A 62 -4.13 16.22 16.05
CA SER A 62 -3.14 16.75 16.98
C SER A 62 -2.66 15.74 18.03
N SER A 63 -3.40 14.65 18.21
CA SER A 63 -3.07 13.53 19.08
C SER A 63 -3.50 12.25 18.38
N LEU A 64 -2.69 11.22 18.46
CA LEU A 64 -3.07 9.88 18.02
C LEU A 64 -4.37 9.51 18.75
N PRO A 65 -5.45 9.18 18.02
CA PRO A 65 -6.71 8.85 18.65
C PRO A 65 -6.50 7.66 19.59
N ASP A 66 -6.99 7.77 20.83
CA ASP A 66 -7.03 6.62 21.74
C ASP A 66 -7.68 5.43 20.99
N THR A 67 -7.20 4.22 21.25
CA THR A 67 -7.70 2.99 20.59
C THR A 67 -9.23 2.91 20.67
N SER A 68 -9.83 3.42 21.74
CA SER A 68 -11.28 3.52 21.89
C SER A 68 -11.96 4.46 20.88
N ALA A 69 -11.33 5.59 20.53
CA ALA A 69 -11.83 6.54 19.54
C ALA A 69 -11.75 5.96 18.13
N VAL A 70 -10.64 5.32 17.78
CA VAL A 70 -10.49 4.60 16.52
C VAL A 70 -11.57 3.53 16.37
N LEU A 71 -11.82 2.73 17.41
CA LEU A 71 -12.88 1.72 17.39
C LEU A 71 -14.28 2.31 17.22
N ARG A 72 -14.57 3.46 17.86
CA ARG A 72 -15.85 4.16 17.68
C ARG A 72 -16.02 4.65 16.24
N ASP A 73 -14.99 5.26 15.67
CA ASP A 73 -15.01 5.77 14.29
C ASP A 73 -15.17 4.62 13.30
N LEU A 74 -14.51 3.47 13.54
CA LEU A 74 -14.70 2.25 12.75
C LEU A 74 -16.12 1.70 12.85
N MET A 75 -16.73 1.69 14.04
CA MET A 75 -18.12 1.22 14.22
C MET A 75 -19.13 2.17 13.56
N ALA A 76 -18.94 3.48 13.70
CA ALA A 76 -19.77 4.48 13.03
C ALA A 76 -19.64 4.36 11.50
N LEU A 77 -18.42 4.16 11.02
CA LEU A 77 -18.16 3.92 9.62
C LEU A 77 -18.85 2.65 9.12
N LYS A 78 -18.71 1.53 9.84
CA LYS A 78 -19.37 0.27 9.49
C LYS A 78 -20.88 0.46 9.33
N SER A 79 -21.53 1.08 10.31
CA SER A 79 -22.96 1.40 10.23
C SER A 79 -23.29 2.28 9.02
N SER A 80 -22.44 3.25 8.70
CA SER A 80 -22.64 4.12 7.54
C SER A 80 -22.51 3.36 6.21
N LEU A 81 -21.58 2.41 6.12
CA LEU A 81 -21.37 1.56 4.94
C LEU A 81 -22.45 0.49 4.77
N GLU A 82 -22.99 -0.06 5.85
CA GLU A 82 -24.11 -1.01 5.81
C GLU A 82 -25.38 -0.35 5.25
N ASN A 83 -25.58 0.93 5.55
CA ASN A 83 -26.74 1.71 5.06
C ASN A 83 -26.53 2.30 3.65
N LEU A 84 -25.29 2.39 3.18
CA LEU A 84 -24.96 2.92 1.85
C LEU A 84 -25.02 1.78 0.82
N SER A 85 -25.85 1.90 -0.22
CA SER A 85 -25.87 0.88 -1.27
C SER A 85 -24.64 0.98 -2.18
N ASP A 86 -24.22 -0.16 -2.73
CA ASP A 86 -23.11 -0.25 -3.69
C ASP A 86 -23.34 0.64 -4.91
N ALA A 87 -24.60 0.67 -5.37
CA ALA A 87 -25.02 1.50 -6.49
C ALA A 87 -24.94 2.99 -6.13
N ASP A 88 -25.29 3.39 -4.91
CA ASP A 88 -25.23 4.79 -4.49
C ASP A 88 -23.78 5.29 -4.43
N LEU A 89 -22.85 4.46 -3.94
CA LEU A 89 -21.43 4.85 -3.90
C LEU A 89 -20.84 4.94 -5.31
N LEU A 90 -21.10 3.96 -6.18
CA LEU A 90 -20.58 3.96 -7.55
C LEU A 90 -21.20 5.04 -8.43
N ASN A 91 -22.44 5.44 -8.15
CA ASN A 91 -23.15 6.52 -8.84
C ASN A 91 -23.06 7.86 -8.09
N SER A 92 -22.25 7.94 -7.04
CA SER A 92 -21.96 9.19 -6.35
C SER A 92 -21.37 10.21 -7.34
N ARG A 93 -21.59 11.49 -7.03
CA ARG A 93 -21.03 12.58 -7.82
C ARG A 93 -19.51 12.49 -7.85
N GLU A 94 -18.92 12.87 -8.97
CA GLU A 94 -17.47 13.05 -9.04
C GLU A 94 -17.04 14.27 -8.21
N MET A 95 -15.86 14.18 -7.62
CA MET A 95 -15.27 15.24 -6.81
C MET A 95 -14.84 16.41 -7.70
N VAL A 96 -15.60 17.51 -7.67
CA VAL A 96 -15.35 18.71 -8.50
C VAL A 96 -14.37 19.69 -7.81
N ASP A 97 -14.29 19.66 -6.48
CA ASP A 97 -13.40 20.54 -5.74
C ASP A 97 -11.93 20.13 -5.95
N SER A 98 -11.25 20.94 -6.76
CA SER A 98 -9.83 20.75 -7.10
C SER A 98 -8.86 20.71 -5.90
N ASP A 99 -9.16 21.38 -4.78
CA ASP A 99 -8.32 21.31 -3.59
C ASP A 99 -8.53 19.99 -2.84
N MET A 100 -9.76 19.46 -2.84
CA MET A 100 -10.05 18.14 -2.26
C MET A 100 -9.48 17.01 -3.12
N VAL A 101 -9.53 17.13 -4.45
CA VAL A 101 -8.84 16.19 -5.36
C VAL A 101 -7.34 16.23 -5.11
N ALA A 102 -6.75 17.44 -4.96
CA ALA A 102 -5.35 17.55 -4.59
C ALA A 102 -5.07 16.88 -3.25
N ALA A 103 -5.90 17.11 -2.23
CA ALA A 103 -5.74 16.48 -0.91
C ALA A 103 -5.76 14.94 -1.00
N MET A 104 -6.68 14.36 -1.77
CA MET A 104 -6.72 12.91 -2.03
C MET A 104 -5.40 12.41 -2.65
N SER A 105 -4.86 13.15 -3.63
CA SER A 105 -3.60 12.80 -4.29
C SER A 105 -2.37 12.87 -3.36
N PHE A 106 -2.42 13.69 -2.28
CA PHE A 106 -1.39 13.75 -1.26
C PHE A 106 -1.58 12.69 -0.17
N LEU A 107 -2.82 12.33 0.17
CA LEU A 107 -3.11 11.26 1.13
C LEU A 107 -2.74 9.87 0.59
N GLN A 108 -2.98 9.61 -0.71
CA GLN A 108 -2.72 8.31 -1.34
C GLN A 108 -1.30 7.77 -1.11
N PRO A 109 -0.20 8.50 -1.40
CA PRO A 109 1.14 7.98 -1.17
C PRO A 109 1.46 7.78 0.32
N LEU A 110 0.78 8.51 1.23
CA LEU A 110 0.97 8.36 2.67
C LEU A 110 0.35 7.07 3.22
N LEU A 111 -0.61 6.46 2.52
CA LEU A 111 -1.18 5.16 2.88
C LEU A 111 -0.07 4.11 3.01
N PHE A 112 0.78 3.96 1.99
CA PHE A 112 1.85 2.97 2.03
C PHE A 112 2.92 3.30 3.06
N CYS A 113 3.28 4.59 3.20
CA CYS A 113 4.27 5.01 4.21
C CYS A 113 3.85 4.57 5.61
N ASN A 114 2.62 4.93 5.99
CA ASN A 114 2.14 4.70 7.34
C ASN A 114 1.69 3.25 7.55
N PHE A 115 1.30 2.53 6.49
CA PHE A 115 1.11 1.08 6.56
C PHE A 115 2.36 0.38 7.12
N LEU A 116 3.56 0.80 6.70
CA LEU A 116 4.80 0.21 7.17
C LEU A 116 5.32 0.80 8.49
N SER A 117 5.09 2.09 8.74
CA SER A 117 5.76 2.80 9.84
C SER A 117 4.87 3.26 10.99
N ASN A 118 3.56 3.42 10.81
CA ASN A 118 2.69 3.97 11.83
C ASN A 118 1.21 3.59 11.60
N ARG A 119 0.75 2.57 12.34
CA ARG A 119 -0.61 2.03 12.21
C ARG A 119 -1.71 3.04 12.54
N GLU A 120 -1.51 3.88 13.55
CA GLU A 120 -2.52 4.82 14.01
C GLU A 120 -2.69 5.95 12.99
N GLU A 121 -1.58 6.54 12.52
CA GLU A 121 -1.61 7.55 11.45
C GLU A 121 -2.18 6.97 10.15
N PHE A 122 -1.88 5.71 9.84
CA PHE A 122 -2.46 5.00 8.70
C PHE A 122 -3.99 4.99 8.75
N LEU A 123 -4.59 4.66 9.89
CA LEU A 123 -6.05 4.68 10.04
C LEU A 123 -6.62 6.09 9.90
N THR A 124 -5.97 7.09 10.51
CA THR A 124 -6.36 8.50 10.36
C THR A 124 -6.34 8.96 8.89
N ILE A 125 -5.35 8.53 8.10
CA ILE A 125 -5.30 8.83 6.66
C ILE A 125 -6.47 8.18 5.93
N VAL A 126 -6.78 6.90 6.22
CA VAL A 126 -7.92 6.19 5.63
C VAL A 126 -9.23 6.93 5.92
N PHE A 127 -9.44 7.38 7.17
CA PHE A 127 -10.64 8.14 7.53
C PHE A 127 -10.72 9.50 6.83
N HIS A 128 -9.63 10.24 6.70
CA HIS A 128 -9.63 11.49 5.93
C HIS A 128 -10.03 11.24 4.47
N MET A 129 -9.43 10.25 3.81
CA MET A 129 -9.77 9.94 2.42
C MET A 129 -11.25 9.54 2.26
N LEU A 130 -11.78 8.86 3.26
CA LEU A 130 -13.17 8.40 3.26
C LEU A 130 -14.15 9.54 3.51
N ASP A 131 -13.88 10.41 4.48
CA ASP A 131 -14.68 11.62 4.72
C ASP A 131 -14.71 12.50 3.47
N LEU A 132 -13.55 12.69 2.83
CA LEU A 132 -13.46 13.45 1.58
C LEU A 132 -14.30 12.80 0.47
N THR A 133 -14.22 11.47 0.33
CA THR A 133 -14.97 10.71 -0.67
C THR A 133 -16.48 10.82 -0.45
N LEU A 134 -16.94 10.69 0.80
CA LEU A 134 -18.36 10.75 1.14
C LEU A 134 -18.92 12.19 1.05
N LYS A 135 -18.15 13.19 1.48
CA LYS A 135 -18.59 14.58 1.55
C LYS A 135 -18.48 15.32 0.22
N TYR A 136 -17.39 15.13 -0.52
CA TYR A 136 -17.12 15.89 -1.75
C TYR A 136 -17.37 15.09 -3.02
N GLY A 137 -17.52 13.77 -2.93
CA GLY A 137 -17.75 12.87 -4.07
C GLY A 137 -16.56 11.96 -4.34
N ILE A 138 -16.73 11.05 -5.29
CA ILE A 138 -15.70 10.07 -5.67
C ILE A 138 -14.67 10.68 -6.62
N CYS A 139 -13.42 10.25 -6.51
CA CYS A 139 -12.34 10.55 -7.45
C CYS A 139 -11.52 9.29 -7.73
N GLU A 140 -10.52 9.37 -8.61
CA GLU A 140 -9.65 8.23 -8.91
C GLU A 140 -9.04 7.63 -7.64
N GLU A 141 -8.50 8.46 -6.73
CA GLU A 141 -7.88 8.06 -5.46
C GLU A 141 -8.85 7.40 -4.47
N SER A 142 -10.17 7.57 -4.66
CA SER A 142 -11.17 6.89 -3.84
C SER A 142 -11.07 5.36 -3.99
N CYS A 143 -10.57 4.83 -5.12
CA CYS A 143 -10.33 3.38 -5.24
C CYS A 143 -9.27 2.88 -4.25
N CYS A 144 -8.20 3.67 -4.03
CA CYS A 144 -7.17 3.37 -3.03
C CYS A 144 -7.72 3.47 -1.61
N CYS A 145 -8.61 4.43 -1.34
CA CYS A 145 -9.29 4.56 -0.06
C CYS A 145 -10.12 3.30 0.25
N LEU A 146 -11.01 2.90 -0.67
CA LEU A 146 -11.87 1.73 -0.49
C LEU A 146 -11.06 0.44 -0.40
N SER A 147 -10.04 0.26 -1.25
CA SER A 147 -9.19 -0.94 -1.18
C SER A 147 -8.44 -1.01 0.15
N THR A 148 -7.97 0.12 0.68
CA THR A 148 -7.28 0.14 1.98
C THR A 148 -8.26 -0.11 3.13
N LEU A 149 -9.44 0.50 3.07
CA LEU A 149 -10.51 0.25 4.04
C LEU A 149 -10.92 -1.22 4.09
N SER A 150 -10.99 -1.89 2.94
CA SER A 150 -11.25 -3.32 2.89
C SER A 150 -10.18 -4.15 3.63
N VAL A 151 -8.91 -3.75 3.57
CA VAL A 151 -7.84 -4.37 4.35
C VAL A 151 -8.06 -4.15 5.84
N VAL A 152 -8.45 -2.95 6.27
CA VAL A 152 -8.76 -2.64 7.68
C VAL A 152 -9.91 -3.51 8.19
N LEU A 153 -10.99 -3.65 7.42
CA LEU A 153 -12.14 -4.50 7.76
C LEU A 153 -11.74 -5.98 7.88
N CYS A 154 -10.88 -6.47 6.98
CA CYS A 154 -10.34 -7.83 7.07
C CYS A 154 -9.57 -8.06 8.38
N HIS A 155 -8.74 -7.08 8.80
CA HIS A 155 -8.01 -7.16 10.08
C HIS A 155 -8.94 -7.16 11.30
N MET A 156 -10.11 -6.52 11.18
CA MET A 156 -11.18 -6.58 12.18
C MET A 156 -11.99 -7.88 12.13
N LYS A 157 -11.64 -8.81 11.23
CA LYS A 157 -12.35 -10.07 10.97
C LYS A 157 -13.76 -9.87 10.41
N ASP A 158 -14.02 -8.71 9.81
CA ASP A 158 -15.25 -8.44 9.08
C ASP A 158 -15.05 -8.78 7.59
N TYR A 159 -15.01 -10.08 7.33
CA TYR A 159 -14.63 -10.66 6.04
C TYR A 159 -15.64 -10.32 4.93
N ASP A 160 -16.94 -10.33 5.24
CA ASP A 160 -18.01 -10.03 4.29
C ASP A 160 -17.97 -8.55 3.86
N ALA A 161 -17.85 -7.63 4.83
CA ALA A 161 -17.72 -6.20 4.52
C ALA A 161 -16.40 -5.92 3.77
N SER A 162 -15.32 -6.61 4.14
CA SER A 162 -14.04 -6.53 3.45
C SER A 162 -14.16 -6.94 1.98
N GLU A 163 -14.79 -8.08 1.67
CA GLU A 163 -14.98 -8.53 0.29
C GLU A 163 -15.79 -7.52 -0.52
N ARG A 164 -16.92 -7.08 0.03
CA ARG A 164 -17.83 -6.11 -0.61
C ARG A 164 -17.10 -4.81 -0.95
N ILE A 165 -16.41 -4.21 0.02
CA ILE A 165 -15.72 -2.93 -0.16
C ILE A 165 -14.50 -3.09 -1.09
N GLY A 166 -13.81 -4.23 -1.04
CA GLY A 166 -12.73 -4.55 -1.97
C GLY A 166 -13.22 -4.66 -3.42
N GLN A 167 -14.38 -5.28 -3.64
CA GLN A 167 -15.00 -5.35 -4.96
C GLN A 167 -15.44 -3.98 -5.48
N LEU A 168 -15.99 -3.12 -4.61
CA LEU A 168 -16.31 -1.73 -4.95
C LEU A 168 -15.07 -0.94 -5.39
N ALA A 169 -13.92 -1.16 -4.74
CA ALA A 169 -12.67 -0.53 -5.14
C ALA A 169 -12.26 -0.94 -6.57
N ILE A 170 -12.44 -2.21 -6.94
CA ILE A 170 -12.17 -2.72 -8.30
C ILE A 170 -13.12 -2.07 -9.31
N LEU A 171 -14.42 -2.04 -9.02
CA LEU A 171 -15.41 -1.40 -9.91
C LEU A 171 -15.12 0.10 -10.09
N LEU A 172 -14.59 0.76 -9.06
CA LEU A 172 -14.21 2.16 -9.14
C LEU A 172 -12.97 2.39 -10.03
N LEU A 173 -12.00 1.47 -10.04
CA LEU A 173 -10.90 1.50 -11.01
C LEU A 173 -11.40 1.42 -12.44
N GLU A 174 -12.37 0.53 -12.70
CA GLU A 174 -12.95 0.35 -14.03
C GLU A 174 -13.71 1.60 -14.47
N LYS A 175 -14.52 2.17 -13.57
CA LYS A 175 -15.27 3.41 -13.81
C LYS A 175 -14.37 4.57 -14.22
N PHE A 176 -13.29 4.80 -13.47
CA PHE A 176 -12.35 5.90 -13.75
C PHE A 176 -11.25 5.54 -14.77
N GLN A 177 -11.18 4.28 -15.20
CA GLN A 177 -10.10 3.76 -16.03
C GLN A 177 -8.70 4.05 -15.45
N SER A 178 -8.59 4.04 -14.12
CA SER A 178 -7.41 4.48 -13.36
C SER A 178 -6.29 3.43 -13.36
N ARG A 179 -5.66 3.21 -14.52
CA ARG A 179 -4.58 2.22 -14.68
C ARG A 179 -3.43 2.41 -13.70
N LYS A 180 -3.14 3.66 -13.30
CA LYS A 180 -2.06 3.98 -12.34
C LYS A 180 -2.28 3.39 -10.94
N TYR A 181 -3.52 3.08 -10.55
CA TYR A 181 -3.84 2.54 -9.22
C TYR A 181 -4.16 1.04 -9.21
N ILE A 182 -4.18 0.38 -10.37
CA ILE A 182 -4.45 -1.07 -10.45
C ILE A 182 -3.47 -1.86 -9.58
N SER A 183 -2.17 -1.56 -9.68
CA SER A 183 -1.13 -2.23 -8.88
C SER A 183 -1.38 -2.10 -7.37
N PHE A 184 -1.71 -0.89 -6.91
CA PHE A 184 -2.03 -0.62 -5.50
C PHE A 184 -3.26 -1.40 -5.03
N VAL A 185 -4.38 -1.30 -5.76
CA VAL A 185 -5.63 -1.95 -5.38
C VAL A 185 -5.50 -3.47 -5.45
N HIS A 186 -4.76 -4.01 -6.42
CA HIS A 186 -4.51 -5.45 -6.51
C HIS A 186 -3.75 -5.98 -5.29
N CYS A 187 -2.72 -5.27 -4.80
CA CYS A 187 -2.05 -5.62 -3.54
C CYS A 187 -3.05 -5.72 -2.39
N CYS A 188 -3.90 -4.70 -2.22
CA CYS A 188 -4.88 -4.66 -1.14
C CYS A 188 -5.90 -5.81 -1.25
N VAL A 189 -6.57 -5.93 -2.40
CA VAL A 189 -7.74 -6.83 -2.55
C VAL A 189 -7.30 -8.28 -2.73
N PHE A 190 -6.29 -8.53 -3.54
CA PHE A 190 -5.87 -9.91 -3.82
C PHE A 190 -4.80 -10.40 -2.85
N GLY A 191 -3.86 -9.54 -2.45
CA GLY A 191 -2.78 -9.94 -1.54
C GLY A 191 -3.20 -10.02 -0.08
N CYS A 192 -3.90 -9.00 0.41
CA CYS A 192 -4.20 -8.91 1.85
C CYS A 192 -5.53 -9.55 2.25
N ILE A 193 -6.48 -9.72 1.32
CA ILE A 193 -7.87 -10.08 1.63
C ILE A 193 -8.27 -11.43 1.05
N ARG A 194 -7.96 -11.71 -0.23
CA ARG A 194 -8.47 -12.89 -0.95
C ARG A 194 -8.22 -14.22 -0.24
N GLY A 195 -7.10 -14.38 0.47
CA GLY A 195 -6.79 -15.59 1.24
C GLY A 195 -7.75 -15.85 2.42
N TRP A 196 -8.45 -14.83 2.90
CA TRP A 196 -9.43 -14.93 4.00
C TRP A 196 -10.84 -15.25 3.49
N ASN A 197 -11.19 -14.76 2.29
CA ASN A 197 -12.52 -14.86 1.71
C ASN A 197 -12.65 -15.94 0.63
N GLY A 198 -11.57 -16.67 0.36
CA GLY A 198 -11.54 -17.69 -0.69
C GLY A 198 -10.21 -18.42 -0.77
N HIS A 199 -10.04 -19.22 -1.82
CA HIS A 199 -8.80 -19.95 -2.00
C HIS A 199 -7.67 -19.00 -2.44
N ILE A 200 -6.54 -19.02 -1.73
CA ILE A 200 -5.31 -18.25 -2.03
C ILE A 200 -4.77 -18.43 -3.47
N LYS A 201 -5.23 -19.42 -4.24
CA LYS A 201 -4.83 -19.57 -5.65
C LYS A 201 -5.47 -18.50 -6.55
N MET A 202 -6.61 -17.94 -6.12
CA MET A 202 -7.35 -16.94 -6.87
C MET A 202 -6.67 -15.57 -6.86
N SER A 203 -5.71 -15.32 -5.97
CA SER A 203 -4.93 -14.07 -5.94
C SER A 203 -3.70 -14.10 -6.84
N ILE A 204 -3.19 -15.27 -7.20
CA ILE A 204 -1.91 -15.41 -7.93
C ILE A 204 -1.91 -14.64 -9.25
N GLU A 205 -2.90 -14.88 -10.12
CA GLU A 205 -2.94 -14.22 -11.44
C GLU A 205 -3.20 -12.71 -11.33
N PRO A 206 -4.17 -12.24 -10.51
CA PRO A 206 -4.31 -10.81 -10.26
C PRO A 206 -3.06 -10.13 -9.71
N LEU A 207 -2.32 -10.77 -8.80
CA LEU A 207 -1.07 -10.23 -8.25
C LEU A 207 0.02 -10.13 -9.32
N LEU A 208 0.17 -11.14 -10.18
CA LEU A 208 1.09 -11.07 -11.32
C LEU A 208 0.72 -9.94 -12.28
N SER A 209 -0.58 -9.77 -12.57
CA SER A 209 -1.11 -8.66 -13.36
C SER A 209 -0.82 -7.29 -12.70
N GLY A 210 -1.02 -7.20 -11.38
CA GLY A 210 -0.71 -6.01 -10.58
C GLY A 210 0.77 -5.62 -10.68
N TYR A 211 1.68 -6.59 -10.57
CA TYR A 211 3.11 -6.39 -10.82
C TYR A 211 3.37 -5.83 -12.22
N GLN A 212 2.85 -6.48 -13.27
CA GLN A 212 3.09 -6.06 -14.66
C GLN A 212 2.59 -4.64 -14.92
N ILE A 213 1.39 -4.32 -14.45
CA ILE A 213 0.80 -3.00 -14.64
C ILE A 213 1.57 -1.96 -13.83
N GLY A 214 1.97 -2.26 -12.59
CA GLY A 214 2.81 -1.36 -11.79
C GLY A 214 4.16 -1.05 -12.45
N MET A 215 4.79 -2.05 -13.07
CA MET A 215 6.01 -1.85 -13.85
C MET A 215 5.77 -0.94 -15.07
N GLN A 216 4.65 -1.10 -15.76
CA GLN A 216 4.28 -0.31 -16.94
C GLN A 216 3.90 1.14 -16.58
N THR A 217 3.26 1.37 -15.43
CA THR A 217 2.82 2.70 -14.98
C THR A 217 3.88 3.44 -14.15
N GLY A 218 4.97 2.76 -13.79
CA GLY A 218 6.06 3.32 -12.99
C GLY A 218 5.82 3.30 -11.48
N ASP A 219 4.77 2.62 -11.01
CA ASP A 219 4.57 2.33 -9.59
C ASP A 219 5.41 1.12 -9.16
N ILE A 220 6.72 1.35 -9.11
CA ILE A 220 7.72 0.32 -8.81
C ILE A 220 7.53 -0.26 -7.41
N GLN A 221 7.09 0.56 -6.46
CA GLN A 221 6.88 0.13 -5.08
C GLN A 221 5.74 -0.87 -5.00
N MET A 222 4.58 -0.56 -5.59
CA MET A 222 3.46 -1.50 -5.61
C MET A 222 3.73 -2.70 -6.52
N ALA A 223 4.51 -2.53 -7.60
CA ALA A 223 4.92 -3.65 -8.44
C ALA A 223 5.73 -4.68 -7.64
N MET A 224 6.75 -4.24 -6.90
CA MET A 224 7.56 -5.16 -6.08
C MET A 224 6.76 -5.76 -4.92
N PHE A 225 5.78 -5.03 -4.37
CA PHE A 225 4.90 -5.61 -3.36
C PHE A 225 4.00 -6.71 -3.96
N ASN A 226 3.41 -6.49 -5.13
CA ASN A 226 2.65 -7.51 -5.86
C ASN A 226 3.51 -8.73 -6.18
N ALA A 227 4.77 -8.53 -6.62
CA ALA A 227 5.69 -9.62 -6.90
C ALA A 227 6.00 -10.45 -5.65
N TYR A 228 6.20 -9.79 -4.51
CA TYR A 228 6.38 -10.47 -3.22
C TYR A 228 5.16 -11.31 -2.86
N LEU A 229 3.95 -10.72 -2.91
CA LEU A 229 2.70 -11.41 -2.58
C LEU A 229 2.44 -12.58 -3.55
N TYR A 230 2.70 -12.40 -4.85
CA TYR A 230 2.65 -13.46 -5.85
C TYR A 230 3.54 -14.65 -5.46
N LEU A 231 4.77 -14.40 -5.00
CA LEU A 231 5.68 -15.46 -4.58
C LEU A 231 5.20 -16.15 -3.30
N ALA A 232 4.76 -15.37 -2.31
CA ALA A 232 4.23 -15.89 -1.05
C ALA A 232 3.00 -16.80 -1.29
N ASP A 233 2.06 -16.36 -2.13
CA ASP A 233 0.85 -17.11 -2.44
C ASP A 233 1.15 -18.38 -3.23
N ASN A 234 2.11 -18.34 -4.16
CA ASN A 234 2.56 -19.55 -4.86
C ASN A 234 3.24 -20.55 -3.92
N PHE A 235 4.05 -20.05 -2.98
CA PHE A 235 4.69 -20.88 -1.96
C PHE A 235 3.66 -21.56 -1.06
N ASN A 236 2.73 -20.77 -0.50
CA ASN A 236 1.70 -21.25 0.44
C ASN A 236 0.68 -22.20 -0.21
N SER A 237 0.37 -21.97 -1.49
CA SER A 237 -0.61 -22.80 -2.22
C SER A 237 -0.03 -24.05 -2.87
N GLY A 238 1.29 -24.13 -2.99
CA GLY A 238 1.98 -25.15 -3.77
C GLY A 238 1.56 -25.17 -5.26
N GLN A 239 1.06 -24.06 -5.80
CA GLN A 239 0.52 -24.01 -7.16
C GLN A 239 1.60 -24.23 -8.23
N LEU A 240 2.80 -23.73 -7.99
CA LEU A 240 3.94 -23.93 -8.88
C LEU A 240 4.80 -25.11 -8.44
N HIS A 241 5.24 -25.90 -9.42
CA HIS A 241 6.28 -26.90 -9.19
C HIS A 241 7.55 -26.22 -8.65
N LEU A 242 8.18 -26.82 -7.64
CA LEU A 242 9.29 -26.22 -6.88
C LEU A 242 10.43 -25.69 -7.76
N ALA A 243 10.76 -26.40 -8.85
CA ALA A 243 11.78 -25.95 -9.81
C ALA A 243 11.37 -24.71 -10.63
N ALA A 244 10.09 -24.56 -10.96
CA ALA A 244 9.57 -23.35 -11.61
C ALA A 244 9.53 -22.20 -10.61
N PHE A 245 9.07 -22.47 -9.38
CA PHE A 245 9.01 -21.50 -8.30
C PHE A 245 10.40 -20.90 -8.00
N LYS A 246 11.45 -21.72 -7.88
CA LYS A 246 12.83 -21.26 -7.67
C LYS A 246 13.32 -20.29 -8.76
N LYS A 247 12.89 -20.47 -10.01
CA LYS A 247 13.23 -19.53 -11.09
C LYS A 247 12.55 -18.18 -10.91
N HIS A 248 11.26 -18.17 -10.57
CA HIS A 248 10.51 -16.95 -10.31
C HIS A 248 11.09 -16.19 -9.12
N LEU A 249 11.35 -16.91 -8.02
CA LEU A 249 11.98 -16.40 -6.81
C LEU A 249 13.28 -15.66 -7.13
N LYS A 250 14.17 -16.27 -7.92
CA LYS A 250 15.43 -15.65 -8.36
C LYS A 250 15.18 -14.38 -9.18
N VAL A 251 14.32 -14.43 -10.20
CA VAL A 251 14.08 -13.29 -11.11
C VAL A 251 13.52 -12.08 -10.35
N PHE A 252 12.50 -12.30 -9.53
CA PHE A 252 11.90 -11.22 -8.75
C PHE A 252 12.81 -10.73 -7.64
N GLY A 253 13.59 -11.61 -6.99
CA GLY A 253 14.60 -11.22 -6.00
C GLY A 253 15.66 -10.29 -6.61
N GLU A 254 16.19 -10.63 -7.79
CA GLU A 254 17.15 -9.79 -8.53
C GLU A 254 16.54 -8.43 -8.90
N GLN A 255 15.28 -8.40 -9.33
CA GLN A 255 14.57 -7.15 -9.63
C GLN A 255 14.36 -6.28 -8.38
N MET A 256 14.01 -6.86 -7.23
CA MET A 256 13.85 -6.10 -5.99
C MET A 256 15.16 -5.40 -5.61
N VAL A 257 16.31 -6.05 -5.82
CA VAL A 257 17.63 -5.44 -5.62
C VAL A 257 17.91 -4.34 -6.65
N GLU A 258 17.66 -4.61 -7.94
CA GLU A 258 17.86 -3.66 -9.05
C GLU A 258 17.10 -2.35 -8.81
N TYR A 259 15.83 -2.46 -8.39
CA TYR A 259 14.95 -1.32 -8.11
C TYR A 259 15.07 -0.77 -6.68
N LYS A 260 16.05 -1.27 -5.91
CA LYS A 260 16.34 -0.85 -4.52
C LYS A 260 15.15 -1.01 -3.57
N GLN A 261 14.24 -1.94 -3.85
CA GLN A 261 13.11 -2.27 -2.99
C GLN A 261 13.51 -3.34 -1.96
N MET A 262 14.48 -2.98 -1.11
CA MET A 262 15.14 -3.93 -0.20
C MET A 262 14.20 -4.53 0.84
N VAL A 263 13.15 -3.81 1.26
CA VAL A 263 12.17 -4.33 2.23
C VAL A 263 11.53 -5.62 1.74
N PHE A 264 11.04 -5.64 0.50
CA PHE A 264 10.43 -6.84 -0.08
C PHE A 264 11.46 -7.94 -0.34
N HIS A 265 12.69 -7.58 -0.71
CA HIS A 265 13.78 -8.53 -0.84
C HIS A 265 14.06 -9.23 0.50
N HIS A 266 14.15 -8.49 1.61
CA HIS A 266 14.36 -9.07 2.95
C HIS A 266 13.18 -9.94 3.40
N LEU A 267 11.94 -9.57 3.06
CA LEU A 267 10.76 -10.41 3.32
C LEU A 267 10.77 -11.71 2.52
N LEU A 268 11.41 -11.75 1.35
CA LEU A 268 11.49 -12.95 0.51
C LEU A 268 12.48 -13.99 1.04
N ARG A 269 13.55 -13.56 1.73
CA ARG A 269 14.67 -14.41 2.19
C ARG A 269 14.26 -15.67 2.96
N PRO A 270 13.25 -15.70 3.86
CA PRO A 270 12.85 -16.92 4.54
C PRO A 270 12.34 -17.97 3.54
N ILE A 271 11.53 -17.54 2.56
CA ILE A 271 11.04 -18.39 1.48
C ILE A 271 12.22 -18.90 0.63
N GLU A 272 13.20 -18.05 0.31
CA GLU A 272 14.40 -18.48 -0.42
C GLU A 272 15.18 -19.57 0.33
N GLN A 273 15.34 -19.41 1.64
CA GLN A 273 16.05 -20.36 2.49
C GLN A 273 15.32 -21.70 2.54
N VAL A 274 13.99 -21.69 2.72
CA VAL A 274 13.18 -22.92 2.72
C VAL A 274 13.28 -23.63 1.38
N VAL A 275 13.13 -22.92 0.26
CA VAL A 275 13.28 -23.51 -1.08
C VAL A 275 14.68 -24.09 -1.26
N SER A 276 15.72 -23.41 -0.79
CA SER A 276 17.10 -23.93 -0.84
C SER A 276 17.25 -25.23 -0.04
N ASN A 277 16.75 -25.26 1.20
CA ASN A 277 16.76 -26.44 2.08
C ASN A 277 15.98 -27.63 1.50
N LEU A 278 14.97 -27.38 0.67
CA LEU A 278 14.22 -28.45 -0.02
C LEU A 278 14.97 -29.01 -1.23
N PHE A 279 15.85 -28.22 -1.86
CA PHE A 279 16.67 -28.67 -3.00
C PHE A 279 17.97 -29.36 -2.58
N PHE A 280 18.58 -28.88 -1.50
CA PHE A 280 19.81 -29.42 -0.95
C PHE A 280 19.45 -30.13 0.34
N SER A 281 19.75 -31.42 0.44
CA SER A 281 19.65 -32.21 1.68
C SER A 281 20.67 -31.71 2.71
N ALA A 282 20.56 -30.46 3.16
CA ALA A 282 21.27 -29.96 4.33
C ALA A 282 20.75 -30.76 5.53
N GLY A 283 21.65 -31.21 6.41
CA GLY A 283 21.35 -32.15 7.49
C GLY A 283 20.19 -31.74 8.43
N GLU A 284 19.79 -30.46 8.42
CA GLU A 284 18.64 -29.93 9.17
C GLU A 284 17.78 -28.99 8.29
N PRO A 285 16.89 -29.52 7.44
CA PRO A 285 16.09 -28.72 6.50
C PRO A 285 15.10 -27.75 7.17
N LEU A 286 14.82 -27.96 8.46
CA LEU A 286 13.91 -27.15 9.29
C LEU A 286 14.62 -25.99 10.00
N LEU A 287 15.96 -25.92 9.98
CA LEU A 287 16.69 -24.84 10.64
C LEU A 287 16.81 -23.64 9.69
N LEU A 288 16.12 -22.54 10.03
CA LEU A 288 16.31 -21.23 9.38
C LEU A 288 17.56 -20.57 9.97
N ILE A 289 18.74 -20.91 9.43
CA ILE A 289 20.05 -20.45 9.93
C ILE A 289 20.32 -18.97 9.56
N GLY A 290 19.58 -18.42 8.60
CA GLY A 290 19.72 -17.03 8.17
C GLY A 290 19.06 -16.07 9.16
N ARG A 291 19.81 -15.57 10.15
CA ARG A 291 19.47 -14.28 10.77
C ARG A 291 20.11 -13.17 9.97
N ASP A 292 19.38 -12.67 8.99
CA ASP A 292 19.69 -11.38 8.38
C ASP A 292 19.35 -10.29 9.42
N LYS A 293 20.34 -9.47 9.82
CA LYS A 293 20.14 -8.44 10.85
C LYS A 293 19.06 -7.45 10.42
N GLU A 294 18.95 -7.21 9.12
CA GLU A 294 17.96 -6.36 8.49
C GLU A 294 16.56 -6.97 8.60
N GLN A 295 16.41 -8.29 8.52
CA GLN A 295 15.13 -8.96 8.80
C GLN A 295 14.73 -8.81 10.26
N GLU A 296 15.66 -9.02 11.20
CA GLU A 296 15.39 -8.83 12.62
C GLU A 296 14.97 -7.38 12.91
N CYS A 297 15.59 -6.41 12.22
CA CYS A 297 15.18 -5.01 12.29
C CYS A 297 13.77 -4.76 11.74
N ILE A 298 13.40 -5.36 10.60
CA ILE A 298 12.05 -5.25 10.03
C ILE A 298 11.02 -5.89 10.97
N LEU A 299 11.32 -7.07 11.53
CA LEU A 299 10.45 -7.76 12.48
C LEU A 299 10.25 -6.94 13.76
N ASN A 300 11.34 -6.46 14.35
CA ASN A 300 11.27 -5.64 15.56
C ASN A 300 10.47 -4.36 15.32
N LYS A 301 10.67 -3.69 14.18
CA LYS A 301 9.84 -2.53 13.80
C LYS A 301 8.38 -2.92 13.57
N ALA A 302 8.09 -4.07 12.98
CA ALA A 302 6.72 -4.52 12.80
C ALA A 302 6.04 -4.77 14.16
N ILE A 303 6.76 -5.36 15.12
CA ILE A 303 6.29 -5.59 16.48
C ILE A 303 6.10 -4.26 17.24
N GLU A 304 7.08 -3.35 17.18
CA GLU A 304 7.02 -2.02 17.81
C GLU A 304 5.81 -1.21 17.33
N HIS A 305 5.51 -1.27 16.02
CA HIS A 305 4.35 -0.58 15.43
C HIS A 305 3.07 -1.41 15.44
N ASN A 306 3.06 -2.56 16.12
CA ASN A 306 1.91 -3.48 16.20
C ASN A 306 1.30 -3.82 14.83
N ASN A 307 2.18 -3.99 13.83
CA ASN A 307 1.88 -4.39 12.46
C ASN A 307 1.94 -5.92 12.35
N SER A 308 0.86 -6.56 12.81
CA SER A 308 0.73 -8.03 12.83
C SER A 308 0.78 -8.65 11.43
N TYR A 309 0.36 -7.93 10.39
CA TYR A 309 0.44 -8.40 9.01
C TYR A 309 1.90 -8.57 8.57
N LEU A 310 2.71 -7.52 8.72
CA LEU A 310 4.11 -7.57 8.32
C LEU A 310 4.90 -8.57 9.18
N ALA A 311 4.58 -8.68 10.48
CA ALA A 311 5.18 -9.67 11.36
C ALA A 311 4.83 -11.11 10.95
N ALA A 312 3.57 -11.38 10.60
CA ALA A 312 3.12 -12.72 10.18
C ALA A 312 3.80 -13.20 8.88
N GLN A 313 4.17 -12.26 8.01
CA GLN A 313 4.86 -12.54 6.74
C GLN A 313 6.35 -12.93 6.92
N MET A 314 6.88 -12.85 8.15
CA MET A 314 8.27 -13.18 8.48
C MET A 314 8.45 -14.55 9.16
N PHE A 315 7.37 -15.29 9.35
CA PHE A 315 7.35 -16.64 9.91
C PHE A 315 6.77 -17.64 8.90
#